data_AF-A0A8T6LC03-F1
#
_entry.id   AF-A0A8T6LC03-F1
#
_cell.length_a   1.000
_cell.length_b   1.000
_cell.length_c   1.000
_cell.angle_alpha   90.00
_cell.angle_beta   90.00
_cell.angle_gamma   90.00
#
_symmetry.space_group_name_H-M   'P 1'
#
loop_
_entity.id
_entity.type
_entity.pdbx_description
1 polymer ?
#
loop_
_entity_poly.entity_id
_entity_poly.type
_entity_poly.pdbx_seq_one_letter_code
_entity_poly.pdbx_strand_id
1 'polypeptide(L)'
;MRYDNGDGVNGAGAEVGGGLRYTNSGLGLTAEGRGRFVISARDGYEEWGLGGTLMFDPAARGEGLSIRVAPSYGNHTSGVNQLWERGVYDAVGGHDLGMSPTVDGEIAYGIAGLQGTPYSGFHLTESGMRAFSSGVRYELGADVGLRLEGTRRESGLGRAQHTVGVRGRIKFR
;
A
#
# COMPACT_ATOMS: atom_id res chain seq x y z
N MET A 1 2.33 21.77 -4.97
CA MET A 1 3.48 22.47 -4.37
C MET A 1 3.08 22.85 -2.96
N ARG A 2 3.65 22.19 -1.94
CA ARG A 2 3.49 22.60 -0.54
C ARG A 2 4.79 23.29 -0.14
N TYR A 3 4.67 24.48 0.44
CA TYR A 3 5.78 25.24 1.00
C TYR A 3 5.54 25.29 2.51
N ASP A 4 6.47 24.75 3.29
CA ASP A 4 6.43 24.81 4.75
C ASP A 4 7.51 25.79 5.21
N ASN A 5 7.08 26.87 5.87
CA ASN A 5 7.98 27.94 6.30
C ASN A 5 8.40 27.63 7.74
N GLY A 6 9.49 26.88 7.85
CA GLY A 6 9.81 26.10 9.03
C GLY A 6 9.99 26.88 10.33
N ASP A 7 9.66 26.19 11.42
CA ASP A 7 10.09 26.50 12.78
C ASP A 7 10.52 25.21 13.50
N GLY A 8 11.78 24.83 13.28
CA GLY A 8 12.50 23.93 14.17
C GLY A 8 13.51 22.99 13.51
N VAL A 9 14.72 23.50 13.24
CA VAL A 9 15.97 22.72 13.03
C VAL A 9 16.20 22.15 11.60
N ASN A 10 16.48 23.09 10.67
CA ASN A 10 17.37 22.99 9.50
C ASN A 10 16.99 22.09 8.29
N GLY A 11 16.26 22.71 7.35
CA GLY A 11 16.22 22.34 5.93
C GLY A 11 14.91 22.73 5.25
N ALA A 12 14.93 23.70 4.32
CA ALA A 12 13.77 23.99 3.47
C ALA A 12 13.57 22.83 2.48
N GLY A 13 12.41 22.19 2.47
CA GLY A 13 12.09 21.08 1.56
C GLY A 13 11.06 21.45 0.51
N ALA A 14 11.23 20.96 -0.71
CA ALA A 14 10.25 21.00 -1.78
C ALA A 14 9.86 19.57 -2.18
N GLU A 15 8.57 19.26 -2.16
CA GLU A 15 8.02 17.99 -2.67
C GLU A 15 7.18 18.26 -3.93
N VAL A 16 7.46 17.49 -4.97
CA VAL A 16 6.70 17.44 -6.21
C VAL A 16 6.29 15.99 -6.46
N GLY A 17 5.00 15.78 -6.69
CA GLY A 17 4.48 14.48 -7.05
C GLY A 17 3.33 14.58 -8.04
N GLY A 18 3.13 13.52 -8.80
CA GLY A 18 2.09 13.42 -9.80
C GLY A 18 1.63 11.98 -9.98
N GLY A 19 0.46 11.80 -10.57
CA GLY A 19 -0.06 10.48 -10.87
C GLY A 19 -1.07 10.50 -12.00
N LEU A 20 -1.14 9.38 -12.69
CA LEU A 20 -2.10 9.11 -13.75
C LEU A 20 -2.92 7.88 -13.36
N ARG A 21 -4.23 7.96 -13.53
CA ARG A 21 -5.14 6.85 -13.30
C ARG A 21 -5.99 6.62 -14.54
N TYR A 22 -5.98 5.38 -14.99
CA TYR A 22 -6.86 4.89 -16.03
C TYR A 22 -7.83 3.85 -15.43
N THR A 23 -9.10 3.93 -15.81
CA THR A 23 -10.13 3.01 -15.33
C THR A 23 -11.03 2.61 -16.49
N ASN A 24 -11.20 1.30 -16.67
CA ASN A 24 -12.14 0.71 -17.60
C ASN A 24 -13.18 -0.07 -16.79
N SER A 25 -14.34 0.54 -16.55
CA SER A 25 -15.43 -0.05 -15.77
C SER A 25 -16.07 -1.26 -16.45
N GLY A 26 -16.02 -1.36 -17.78
CA GLY A 26 -16.56 -2.51 -18.51
C GLY A 26 -15.74 -3.79 -18.30
N LEU A 27 -14.45 -3.65 -18.02
CA LEU A 27 -13.53 -4.76 -17.74
C LEU A 27 -13.17 -4.88 -16.25
N GLY A 28 -13.64 -3.95 -15.40
CA GLY A 28 -13.21 -3.86 -14.00
C GLY A 28 -11.72 -3.56 -13.81
N LEU A 29 -11.05 -3.01 -14.83
CA LEU A 29 -9.61 -2.78 -14.81
C LEU A 29 -9.31 -1.35 -14.34
N THR A 30 -8.39 -1.22 -13.40
CA THR A 30 -7.79 0.05 -13.00
C THR A 30 -6.28 -0.05 -13.10
N ALA A 31 -5.67 0.91 -13.78
CA ALA A 31 -4.23 1.07 -13.82
C ALA A 31 -3.87 2.47 -13.30
N GLU A 32 -2.86 2.55 -12.46
CA GLU A 32 -2.44 3.78 -11.83
C GLU A 32 -0.93 3.84 -11.75
N GLY A 33 -0.36 4.98 -12.13
CA GLY A 33 1.06 5.27 -11.99
C GLY A 33 1.22 6.53 -11.17
N ARG A 34 2.18 6.54 -10.25
CA ARG A 34 2.48 7.67 -9.38
C ARG A 34 3.99 7.85 -9.28
N GLY A 35 4.42 9.09 -9.15
CA GLY A 35 5.81 9.44 -8.92
C GLY A 35 5.94 10.65 -8.01
N ARG A 36 7.01 10.68 -7.22
CA ARG A 36 7.35 11.78 -6.32
C ARG A 36 8.85 12.04 -6.28
N PHE A 37 9.19 13.29 -6.01
CA PHE A 37 10.54 13.78 -5.78
C PHE A 37 10.49 14.79 -4.62
N VAL A 38 11.35 14.60 -3.64
CA VAL A 38 11.54 15.47 -2.49
C VAL A 38 12.99 15.96 -2.52
N ILE A 39 13.15 17.29 -2.53
CA ILE A 39 14.45 17.95 -2.51
C ILE A 39 14.50 18.75 -1.21
N SER A 40 15.52 18.54 -0.39
CA SER A 40 15.73 19.33 0.83
C SER A 40 16.99 20.18 0.72
N ALA A 41 16.94 21.39 1.27
CA ALA A 41 18.04 22.34 1.37
C ALA A 41 19.08 21.94 2.44
N ARG A 42 18.90 20.77 3.07
CA ARG A 42 19.94 20.13 3.87
C ARG A 42 20.88 19.42 2.91
N ASP A 43 22.19 19.70 2.99
CA ASP A 43 23.19 19.19 2.03
C ASP A 43 23.00 17.70 1.71
N GLY A 44 22.74 17.40 0.43
CA GLY A 44 22.72 16.04 -0.12
C GLY A 44 21.47 15.21 0.15
N TYR A 45 20.37 15.79 0.66
CA TYR A 45 19.13 15.04 0.90
C TYR A 45 18.16 15.12 -0.29
N GLU A 46 18.18 14.08 -1.12
CA GLU A 46 17.25 13.84 -2.22
C GLU A 46 16.51 12.52 -1.98
N GLU A 47 15.18 12.57 -1.92
CA GLU A 47 14.34 11.37 -1.96
C GLU A 47 13.52 11.36 -3.23
N TRP A 48 13.36 10.20 -3.82
CA TRP A 48 12.42 10.01 -4.92
C TRP A 48 11.77 8.64 -4.81
N GLY A 49 10.59 8.52 -5.39
CA GLY A 49 9.86 7.26 -5.45
C GLY A 49 8.91 7.21 -6.62
N LEU A 50 8.83 6.04 -7.24
CA LEU A 50 7.90 5.70 -8.30
C LEU A 50 7.09 4.48 -7.87
N GLY A 51 5.80 4.50 -8.17
CA GLY A 51 4.88 3.42 -7.82
C GLY A 51 3.85 3.19 -8.91
N GLY A 52 3.50 1.94 -9.12
CA GLY A 52 2.41 1.53 -9.99
C GLY A 52 1.34 0.78 -9.19
N THR A 53 0.13 0.74 -9.70
CA THR A 53 -0.91 -0.20 -9.25
C THR A 53 -1.70 -0.66 -10.45
N LEU A 54 -1.83 -1.98 -10.58
CA LEU A 54 -2.76 -2.64 -11.48
C LEU A 54 -3.78 -3.37 -10.62
N MET A 55 -5.05 -3.13 -10.89
CA MET A 55 -6.17 -3.75 -10.19
C MET A 55 -7.16 -4.27 -11.21
N PHE A 56 -7.58 -5.51 -11.02
CA PHE A 56 -8.66 -6.16 -11.73
C PHE A 56 -9.75 -6.50 -10.72
N ASP A 57 -10.91 -5.87 -10.87
CA ASP A 57 -12.09 -6.04 -10.03
C ASP A 57 -13.36 -5.95 -10.91
N PRO A 58 -13.74 -7.06 -11.58
CA PRO A 58 -14.81 -7.09 -12.57
C PRO A 58 -16.20 -6.93 -11.95
N ALA A 59 -16.36 -7.21 -10.65
CA ALA A 59 -17.62 -7.03 -9.95
C ALA A 59 -17.48 -5.89 -8.95
N ALA A 60 -17.87 -4.69 -9.41
CA ALA A 60 -17.81 -3.42 -8.69
C ALA A 60 -18.53 -3.37 -7.31
N ARG A 61 -19.13 -4.48 -6.86
CA ARG A 61 -19.79 -4.64 -5.56
C ARG A 61 -18.98 -5.48 -4.55
N GLY A 62 -17.71 -5.78 -4.84
CA GLY A 62 -16.88 -6.60 -3.97
C GLY A 62 -17.28 -8.08 -3.98
N GLU A 63 -17.89 -8.52 -5.09
CA GLU A 63 -18.20 -9.92 -5.39
C GLU A 63 -17.23 -10.43 -6.45
N GLY A 64 -16.97 -11.73 -6.51
CA GLY A 64 -16.05 -12.32 -7.48
C GLY A 64 -14.56 -12.07 -7.19
N LEU A 65 -13.73 -12.43 -8.16
CA LEU A 65 -12.27 -12.39 -8.05
C LEU A 65 -11.75 -10.97 -8.22
N SER A 66 -11.00 -10.47 -7.23
CA SER A 66 -10.20 -9.25 -7.36
C SER A 66 -8.71 -9.57 -7.28
N ILE A 67 -7.90 -8.95 -8.14
CA ILE A 67 -6.45 -9.06 -8.12
C ILE A 67 -5.86 -7.66 -8.10
N ARG A 68 -4.82 -7.44 -7.29
CA ARG A 68 -4.05 -6.21 -7.24
C ARG A 68 -2.57 -6.54 -7.26
N VAL A 69 -1.80 -5.76 -8.02
CA VAL A 69 -0.34 -5.77 -7.98
C VAL A 69 0.14 -4.32 -7.96
N ALA A 70 1.05 -4.01 -7.05
CA ALA A 70 1.60 -2.67 -6.86
C ALA A 70 3.13 -2.75 -6.72
N PRO A 71 3.89 -2.59 -7.82
CA PRO A 71 5.33 -2.42 -7.73
C PRO A 71 5.66 -1.00 -7.28
N SER A 72 6.70 -0.84 -6.47
CA SER A 72 7.27 0.46 -6.14
C SER A 72 8.80 0.41 -6.09
N TYR A 73 9.42 1.56 -6.31
CA TYR A 73 10.87 1.73 -6.32
C TYR A 73 11.23 3.14 -5.85
N GLY A 74 12.12 3.27 -4.89
CA GLY A 74 12.53 4.58 -4.38
C GLY A 74 13.29 4.51 -3.06
N ASN A 75 13.87 5.63 -2.65
CA ASN A 75 14.48 5.80 -1.35
C ASN A 75 13.42 6.32 -0.37
N HIS A 76 12.70 5.43 0.30
CA HIS A 76 11.61 5.78 1.20
C HIS A 76 12.13 5.95 2.64
N THR A 77 12.80 7.07 2.93
CA THR A 77 13.43 7.28 4.24
C THR A 77 12.48 7.89 5.29
N SER A 78 11.27 8.35 4.92
CA SER A 78 10.34 9.00 5.85
C SER A 78 8.88 8.51 5.79
N GLY A 79 8.23 8.43 6.95
CA GLY A 79 6.88 7.87 7.22
C GLY A 79 5.69 8.59 6.58
N VAL A 80 5.90 9.30 5.46
CA VAL A 80 4.87 10.00 4.68
C VAL A 80 4.19 9.06 3.67
N ASN A 81 4.73 7.86 3.39
CA ASN A 81 4.04 6.83 2.59
C ASN A 81 2.63 6.51 3.14
N GLN A 82 2.44 6.55 4.47
CA GLN A 82 1.15 6.35 5.14
C GLN A 82 0.07 7.39 4.76
N LEU A 83 0.43 8.54 4.21
CA LEU A 83 -0.52 9.58 3.81
C LEU A 83 -1.09 9.35 2.41
N TRP A 84 -0.33 8.75 1.50
CA TRP A 84 -0.74 8.50 0.11
C TRP A 84 -1.32 7.10 -0.11
N GLU A 85 -0.97 6.14 0.74
CA GLU A 85 -1.61 4.83 0.85
C GLU A 85 -3.02 4.89 1.50
N ARG A 86 -3.54 6.10 1.76
CA ARG A 86 -4.95 6.35 2.14
C ARG A 86 -5.96 6.07 1.01
N GLY A 87 -5.57 5.22 0.07
CA GLY A 87 -6.43 4.51 -0.85
C GLY A 87 -6.61 3.04 -0.44
N VAL A 88 -6.73 2.76 0.87
CA VAL A 88 -7.09 1.44 1.44
C VAL A 88 -5.98 0.37 1.25
N TYR A 89 -5.72 -0.43 2.30
CA TYR A 89 -4.90 -1.66 2.27
C TYR A 89 -3.37 -1.52 2.46
N ASP A 90 -2.92 -0.73 3.44
CA ASP A 90 -1.54 -0.88 3.95
C ASP A 90 -1.49 -1.91 5.08
N ALA A 91 -1.31 -3.18 4.71
CA ALA A 91 -1.07 -4.27 5.64
C ALA A 91 -0.08 -5.28 5.06
N VAL A 92 1.01 -4.82 4.43
CA VAL A 92 2.18 -5.71 4.21
C VAL A 92 3.53 -4.95 4.17
N GLY A 93 3.56 -3.62 4.12
CA GLY A 93 4.78 -2.83 4.03
C GLY A 93 5.56 -2.76 5.36
N GLY A 94 6.61 -3.57 5.50
CA GLY A 94 7.66 -3.28 6.47
C GLY A 94 8.50 -2.11 5.98
N HIS A 95 8.92 -1.24 6.91
CA HIS A 95 9.84 -0.14 6.61
C HIS A 95 11.21 -0.69 6.22
N ASP A 96 11.51 -0.76 4.92
CA ASP A 96 12.87 -0.97 4.43
C ASP A 96 13.53 0.40 4.21
N LEU A 97 14.52 0.70 5.04
CA LEU A 97 15.39 1.86 4.90
C LEU A 97 16.43 1.55 3.81
N GLY A 98 16.11 1.90 2.56
CA GLY A 98 17.03 1.77 1.43
C GLY A 98 16.33 1.89 0.07
N MET A 99 17.10 2.18 -0.99
CA MET A 99 16.63 2.05 -2.38
C MET A 99 16.45 0.57 -2.71
N SER A 100 15.28 0.01 -2.39
CA SER A 100 14.92 -1.35 -2.78
C SER A 100 13.61 -1.34 -3.56
N PRO A 101 13.55 -1.96 -4.75
CA PRO A 101 12.30 -2.34 -5.36
C PRO A 101 11.48 -3.18 -4.39
N THR A 102 10.20 -2.90 -4.35
CA THR A 102 9.22 -3.71 -3.66
C THR A 102 8.07 -4.05 -4.59
N VAL A 103 7.45 -5.19 -4.36
CA VAL A 103 6.26 -5.63 -5.09
C VAL A 103 5.25 -6.15 -4.08
N ASP A 104 4.12 -5.47 -4.04
CA ASP A 104 2.94 -5.90 -3.30
C ASP A 104 1.94 -6.56 -4.24
N GLY A 105 1.32 -7.64 -3.78
CA GLY A 105 0.20 -8.27 -4.47
C GLY A 105 -0.88 -8.69 -3.50
N GLU A 106 -2.14 -8.62 -3.95
CA GLU A 106 -3.29 -9.11 -3.22
C GLU A 106 -4.24 -9.83 -4.19
N ILE A 107 -4.78 -10.96 -3.77
CA ILE A 107 -5.87 -11.66 -4.45
C ILE A 107 -6.97 -11.84 -3.42
N ALA A 108 -8.19 -11.46 -3.78
CA ALA A 108 -9.36 -11.62 -2.93
C ALA A 108 -10.52 -12.20 -3.73
N TYR A 109 -11.45 -12.84 -3.04
CA TYR A 109 -12.64 -13.39 -3.67
C TYR A 109 -13.88 -13.07 -2.85
N GLY A 110 -14.73 -12.21 -3.39
CA GLY A 110 -16.03 -11.88 -2.80
C GLY A 110 -17.08 -12.93 -3.16
N ILE A 111 -17.89 -13.32 -2.19
CA ILE A 111 -19.00 -14.26 -2.41
C ILE A 111 -20.31 -13.54 -2.17
N ALA A 112 -21.19 -13.53 -3.16
CA ALA A 112 -22.51 -12.93 -3.04
C ALA A 112 -23.26 -13.52 -1.83
N GLY A 113 -23.78 -12.65 -0.96
CA GLY A 113 -24.47 -13.05 0.27
C GLY A 113 -23.57 -13.38 1.46
N LEU A 114 -22.24 -13.41 1.29
CA LEU A 114 -21.29 -13.50 2.40
C LEU A 114 -20.76 -12.09 2.74
N GLN A 115 -20.78 -11.71 4.02
CA GLN A 115 -20.25 -10.42 4.46
C GLN A 115 -18.71 -10.36 4.52
N GLY A 116 -18.04 -11.47 4.23
CA GLY A 116 -16.59 -11.63 4.31
C GLY A 116 -15.95 -11.80 2.94
N THR A 117 -14.86 -11.09 2.68
CA THR A 117 -14.01 -11.27 1.51
C THR A 117 -12.69 -11.87 1.97
N PRO A 118 -12.47 -13.19 1.81
CA PRO A 118 -11.16 -13.78 2.00
C PRO A 118 -10.16 -13.18 1.01
N TYR A 119 -8.94 -12.95 1.48
CA TYR A 119 -7.84 -12.48 0.65
C TYR A 119 -6.53 -13.13 1.08
N SER A 120 -5.60 -13.18 0.13
CA SER A 120 -4.21 -13.53 0.33
C SER A 120 -3.36 -12.47 -0.33
N GLY A 121 -2.22 -12.16 0.27
CA GLY A 121 -1.32 -11.12 -0.20
C GLY A 121 0.12 -11.53 -0.02
N PHE A 122 0.99 -10.85 -0.75
CA PHE A 122 2.42 -11.00 -0.64
C PHE A 122 3.10 -9.63 -0.75
N HIS A 123 4.26 -9.54 -0.11
CA HIS A 123 5.19 -8.44 -0.23
C HIS A 123 6.57 -9.00 -0.46
N LEU A 124 7.22 -8.52 -1.52
CA LEU A 124 8.56 -8.93 -1.90
C LEU A 124 9.42 -7.69 -1.98
N THR A 125 10.66 -7.81 -1.50
CA THR A 125 11.69 -6.78 -1.59
C THR A 125 12.91 -7.38 -2.30
N GLU A 126 13.68 -6.56 -3.02
CA GLU A 126 14.96 -7.00 -3.58
C GLU A 126 15.96 -7.41 -2.49
N SER A 127 15.88 -6.79 -1.30
CA SER A 127 16.69 -7.11 -0.12
C SER A 127 16.51 -8.56 0.39
N GLY A 128 15.58 -9.31 -0.19
CA GLY A 128 15.33 -10.72 0.12
C GLY A 128 14.31 -10.93 1.23
N MET A 129 13.69 -9.85 1.71
CA MET A 129 12.56 -9.92 2.62
C MET A 129 11.27 -10.25 1.87
N ARG A 130 10.51 -11.18 2.43
CA ARG A 130 9.27 -11.69 1.89
C ARG A 130 8.23 -11.74 3.00
N ALA A 131 7.02 -11.28 2.73
CA ALA A 131 5.90 -11.48 3.64
C ALA A 131 4.71 -12.03 2.88
N PHE A 132 3.98 -12.93 3.54
CA PHE A 132 2.74 -13.51 3.05
C PHE A 132 1.66 -13.24 4.08
N SER A 133 0.54 -12.72 3.63
CA SER A 133 -0.61 -12.40 4.47
C SER A 133 -1.83 -13.17 4.00
N SER A 134 -2.62 -13.70 4.91
CA SER A 134 -3.93 -14.27 4.60
C SER A 134 -4.94 -13.75 5.61
N GLY A 135 -6.13 -13.42 5.15
CA GLY A 135 -7.12 -12.82 6.02
C GLY A 135 -8.53 -12.78 5.44
N VAL A 136 -9.42 -12.19 6.21
CA VAL A 136 -10.80 -11.93 5.80
C VAL A 136 -11.14 -10.49 6.11
N ARG A 137 -11.79 -9.83 5.14
CA ARG A 137 -12.29 -8.47 5.26
C ARG A 137 -13.80 -8.49 5.42
N TYR A 138 -14.33 -7.73 6.36
CA TYR A 138 -15.75 -7.60 6.60
C TYR A 138 -16.15 -6.13 6.45
N GLU A 139 -17.21 -5.86 5.71
CA GLU A 139 -17.84 -4.53 5.66
C GLU A 139 -19.15 -4.60 6.46
N LEU A 140 -19.16 -3.93 7.61
CA LEU A 140 -20.28 -3.86 8.55
C LEU A 140 -21.06 -2.56 8.28
N GLY A 141 -22.01 -2.64 7.34
CA GLY A 141 -22.73 -1.47 6.86
C GLY A 141 -21.86 -0.57 5.98
N ALA A 142 -22.18 0.72 5.91
CA ALA A 142 -21.48 1.67 5.03
C ALA A 142 -20.22 2.29 5.65
N ASP A 143 -20.13 2.26 6.99
CA ASP A 143 -19.22 3.12 7.74
C ASP A 143 -18.14 2.35 8.50
N VAL A 144 -18.33 1.05 8.74
CA VAL A 144 -17.40 0.22 9.53
C VAL A 144 -16.84 -0.91 8.66
N GLY A 145 -15.51 -1.01 8.59
CA GLY A 145 -14.81 -2.14 8.01
C GLY A 145 -13.92 -2.83 9.05
N LEU A 146 -13.88 -4.15 9.03
CA LEU A 146 -12.97 -4.97 9.85
C LEU A 146 -12.09 -5.84 8.95
N ARG A 147 -10.84 -6.05 9.37
CA ARG A 147 -9.88 -6.95 8.72
C ARG A 147 -9.23 -7.81 9.79
N LEU A 148 -9.33 -9.12 9.62
CA LEU A 148 -8.56 -10.10 10.40
C LEU A 148 -7.48 -10.66 9.49
N GLU A 149 -6.24 -10.65 9.94
CA GLU A 149 -5.09 -11.03 9.13
C GLU A 149 -4.08 -11.84 9.93
N GLY A 150 -3.55 -12.89 9.32
CA GLY A 150 -2.32 -13.54 9.74
C GLY A 150 -1.22 -13.26 8.73
N THR A 151 -0.04 -12.87 9.21
CA THR A 151 1.10 -12.53 8.36
C THR A 151 2.32 -13.34 8.78
N ARG A 152 2.98 -13.96 7.80
CA ARG A 152 4.28 -14.63 7.92
C ARG A 152 5.33 -13.82 7.19
N ARG A 153 6.36 -13.38 7.90
CA ARG A 153 7.48 -12.59 7.37
C ARG A 153 8.78 -13.37 7.45
N GLU A 154 9.56 -13.31 6.39
CA GLU A 154 10.84 -13.99 6.22
C GLU A 154 11.88 -12.95 5.75
N SER A 155 13.10 -13.04 6.30
CA SER A 155 14.21 -12.16 5.91
C SER A 155 15.52 -12.94 5.96
N GLY A 156 16.12 -13.19 4.80
CA GLY A 156 17.40 -13.89 4.68
C GLY A 156 17.43 -15.25 5.39
N LEU A 157 18.47 -15.49 6.19
CA LEU A 157 18.67 -16.73 6.96
C LEU A 157 17.93 -16.75 8.32
N GLY A 158 17.12 -15.73 8.61
CA GLY A 158 16.38 -15.63 9.86
C GLY A 158 15.19 -16.59 9.94
N ARG A 159 14.70 -16.84 11.16
CA ARG A 159 13.45 -17.60 11.37
C ARG A 159 12.26 -16.78 10.89
N ALA A 160 11.27 -17.47 10.31
CA ALA A 160 10.01 -16.85 9.94
C ALA A 160 9.27 -16.30 11.16
N GLN A 161 8.87 -15.03 11.07
CA GLN A 161 8.07 -14.34 12.09
C GLN A 161 6.59 -14.44 11.72
N HIS A 162 5.74 -14.71 12.72
CA HIS A 162 4.30 -14.85 12.53
C HIS A 162 3.59 -13.81 13.38
N THR A 163 2.59 -13.15 12.80
CA THR A 163 1.77 -12.16 13.47
C THR A 163 0.31 -12.39 13.12
N VAL A 164 -0.57 -12.08 14.06
CA VAL A 164 -2.02 -12.06 13.83
C VAL A 164 -2.52 -10.70 14.29
N GLY A 165 -3.30 -10.04 13.45
CA GLY A 165 -3.80 -8.70 13.69
C GLY A 165 -5.27 -8.56 13.35
N VAL A 166 -5.94 -7.69 14.09
CA VAL A 166 -7.28 -7.21 13.77
C VAL A 166 -7.19 -5.71 13.56
N ARG A 167 -7.79 -5.22 12.48
CA ARG A 167 -7.85 -3.79 12.15
C ARG A 167 -9.28 -3.38 11.86
N GLY A 168 -9.74 -2.32 12.51
CA GLY A 168 -11.00 -1.66 12.22
C GLY A 168 -10.78 -0.33 11.49
N ARG A 169 -11.69 0.01 10.57
CA ARG A 169 -11.79 1.32 9.94
C ARG A 169 -13.21 1.84 10.17
N ILE A 170 -13.32 3.06 10.66
CA ILE A 170 -14.61 3.74 10.86
C ILE A 170 -14.58 5.04 10.06
N LYS A 171 -15.62 5.28 9.26
CA LYS A 171 -15.85 6.54 8.56
C LYS A 171 -16.84 7.38 9.35
N PHE A 172 -16.45 8.59 9.72
CA PHE A 172 -17.34 9.57 10.32
C PHE A 172 -17.89 10.48 9.22
N ARG A 173 -19.17 10.82 9.31
CA ARG A 173 -19.84 11.77 8.42
C ARG A 173 -19.70 13.19 8.96
#